data_AF-A0A377WHP9-F1
#
_entry.id   AF-A0A377WHP9-F1
#
_cell.length_a   1.000
_cell.length_b   1.000
_cell.length_c   1.000
_cell.angle_alpha   90.00
_cell.angle_beta   90.00
_cell.angle_gamma   90.00
#
_symmetry.space_group_name_H-M   'P 1'
#
loop_
_entity.id
_entity.type
_entity.pdbx_description
1 polymer ?
#
loop_
_entity_poly.entity_id
_entity_poly.type
_entity_poly.pdbx_seq_one_letter_code
_entity_poly.pdbx_strand_id
1 'polypeptide(L)'
;MLLLPKMIEILVQGLLIVRDAAEAKLKAKFPGRDFYIGMDTALLIGEPSVLATGLLLIPMAVVLSIILPGNRVLPFVDLASLMFLLAMVTPFCKRNMFRMFITGTLIVTCILYVGTDISQEYTKAAVNSHIPVPEGMAEITNIVGGATTPVGWLAVKFGEFFSATP
;
A
#
# COMPACT_ATOMS: atom_id res chain seq x y z
N MET A 1 20.71 -12.21 0.43
CA MET A 1 19.32 -12.61 0.77
C MET A 1 18.84 -13.62 -0.27
N LEU A 2 18.81 -14.92 0.03
CA LEU A 2 18.45 -15.98 -0.93
C LEU A 2 17.08 -16.63 -0.66
N LEU A 3 16.62 -16.65 0.59
CA LEU A 3 15.41 -17.35 1.01
C LEU A 3 14.12 -16.63 0.60
N LEU A 4 14.02 -15.33 0.88
CA LEU A 4 12.80 -14.55 0.62
C LEU A 4 12.43 -14.52 -0.87
N PRO A 5 13.37 -14.27 -1.82
CA PRO A 5 13.06 -14.38 -3.25
C PRO A 5 12.60 -15.79 -3.67
N LYS A 6 13.25 -16.84 -3.14
CA LYS A 6 12.88 -18.24 -3.46
C LYS A 6 11.50 -18.63 -2.95
N MET A 7 11.12 -18.18 -1.75
CA MET A 7 9.78 -18.48 -1.21
C MET A 7 8.69 -17.78 -2.02
N ILE A 8 8.93 -16.54 -2.47
CA ILE A 8 7.97 -15.82 -3.32
C ILE A 8 7.87 -16.48 -4.70
N GLU A 9 8.98 -16.95 -5.27
CA GLU A 9 8.99 -17.66 -6.55
C GLU A 9 8.09 -18.89 -6.54
N ILE A 10 8.14 -19.71 -5.47
CA ILE A 10 7.28 -20.89 -5.30
C ILE A 10 5.80 -20.49 -5.24
N LEU A 11 5.47 -19.40 -4.51
CA LEU A 11 4.10 -18.90 -4.42
C LEU A 11 3.57 -18.43 -5.79
N VAL A 12 4.40 -17.68 -6.55
CA VAL A 12 4.06 -17.20 -7.89
C VAL A 12 3.82 -18.37 -8.84
N GLN A 13 4.65 -19.42 -8.78
CA GLN A 13 4.45 -20.62 -9.59
C GLN A 13 3.11 -21.29 -9.31
N GLY A 14 2.70 -21.41 -8.05
CA GLY A 14 1.39 -21.95 -7.68
C GLY A 14 0.23 -21.14 -8.25
N LEU A 15 0.32 -19.80 -8.18
CA LEU A 15 -0.71 -18.89 -8.70
C LEU A 15 -0.81 -18.93 -10.24
N LEU A 16 0.33 -19.04 -10.94
CA LEU A 16 0.35 -19.15 -12.40
C LEU A 16 -0.39 -20.40 -12.88
N ILE A 17 -0.24 -21.54 -12.19
CA ILE A 17 -0.97 -22.79 -12.54
C ILE A 17 -2.50 -22.57 -12.46
N VAL A 18 -2.97 -21.89 -11.41
CA VAL A 18 -4.40 -21.58 -11.25
C VAL A 18 -4.88 -20.63 -12.35
N ARG A 19 -4.08 -19.60 -12.65
CA ARG A 19 -4.36 -18.63 -13.72
C ARG A 19 -4.46 -19.32 -15.09
N ASP A 20 -3.52 -20.19 -15.42
CA ASP A 20 -3.49 -20.88 -16.72
C ASP A 20 -4.70 -21.83 -16.88
N ALA A 21 -5.10 -22.52 -15.80
CA ALA A 21 -6.31 -23.35 -15.79
C ALA A 21 -7.59 -22.52 -15.96
N ALA A 22 -7.66 -21.33 -15.34
CA ALA A 22 -8.77 -20.40 -15.51
C ALA A 22 -8.82 -19.85 -16.95
N GLU A 23 -7.67 -19.48 -17.51
CA GLU A 23 -7.54 -18.99 -18.89
C GLU A 23 -7.99 -20.07 -19.90
N ALA A 24 -7.60 -21.33 -19.71
CA ALA A 24 -8.04 -22.44 -20.55
C ALA A 24 -9.57 -22.62 -20.54
N LYS A 25 -10.20 -22.52 -19.36
CA LYS A 25 -11.68 -22.58 -19.25
C LYS A 25 -12.36 -21.39 -19.93
N LEU A 26 -11.80 -20.19 -19.80
CA LEU A 26 -12.36 -18.98 -20.43
C LEU A 26 -12.21 -19.02 -21.95
N LYS A 27 -11.06 -19.47 -22.46
CA LYS A 27 -10.82 -19.66 -23.91
C LYS A 27 -11.73 -20.73 -24.51
N ALA A 28 -12.02 -21.81 -23.78
CA ALA A 28 -12.97 -22.83 -24.21
C ALA A 28 -14.41 -22.27 -24.33
N LYS A 29 -14.80 -21.34 -23.47
CA LYS A 29 -16.14 -20.71 -23.48
C LYS A 29 -16.24 -19.53 -24.45
N PHE A 30 -15.15 -18.78 -24.66
CA PHE A 30 -15.11 -17.56 -25.46
C PHE A 30 -13.91 -17.56 -26.41
N PRO A 31 -14.00 -18.27 -27.55
CA PRO A 31 -12.91 -18.34 -28.52
C PRO A 31 -12.60 -16.97 -29.16
N GLY A 32 -11.33 -16.74 -29.43
CA GLY A 32 -10.84 -15.54 -30.14
C GLY A 32 -10.68 -14.26 -29.31
N ARG A 33 -10.74 -14.33 -27.96
CA ARG A 33 -10.39 -13.22 -27.08
C ARG A 33 -9.11 -13.48 -26.29
N ASP A 34 -8.30 -12.44 -26.14
CA ASP A 34 -7.19 -12.41 -25.19
C ASP A 34 -7.71 -12.06 -23.79
N PHE A 35 -7.32 -12.87 -22.81
CA PHE A 35 -7.73 -12.70 -21.42
C PHE A 35 -6.55 -12.21 -20.58
N TYR A 36 -6.65 -10.98 -20.08
CA TYR A 36 -5.71 -10.44 -19.11
C TYR A 36 -6.28 -10.60 -17.71
N ILE A 37 -5.78 -11.60 -16.97
CA ILE A 37 -6.20 -11.86 -15.60
C ILE A 37 -5.36 -10.98 -14.68
N GLY A 38 -6.00 -9.98 -14.08
CA GLY A 38 -5.38 -9.19 -13.00
C GLY A 38 -5.04 -10.10 -11.83
N MET A 39 -3.78 -10.07 -11.39
CA MET A 39 -3.31 -10.83 -10.23
C MET A 39 -3.00 -9.87 -9.08
N ASP A 40 -2.90 -10.40 -7.86
CA ASP A 40 -2.61 -9.62 -6.66
C ASP A 40 -1.22 -8.95 -6.72
N THR A 41 -1.13 -7.73 -6.18
CA THR A 41 0.10 -6.93 -6.18
C THR A 41 1.23 -7.54 -5.36
N ALA A 42 0.94 -8.43 -4.41
CA ALA A 42 1.94 -9.13 -3.62
C ALA A 42 2.94 -9.92 -4.49
N LEU A 43 2.53 -10.35 -5.69
CA LEU A 43 3.42 -11.05 -6.62
C LEU A 43 4.58 -10.18 -7.12
N LEU A 44 4.37 -8.86 -7.19
CA LEU A 44 5.42 -7.91 -7.59
C LEU A 44 6.40 -7.61 -6.45
N ILE A 45 6.06 -7.92 -5.20
CA ILE A 45 6.97 -7.71 -4.06
C ILE A 45 8.22 -8.58 -4.20
N GLY A 46 8.12 -9.76 -4.80
CA GLY A 46 9.29 -10.61 -5.05
C GLY A 46 10.27 -10.06 -6.07
N GLU A 47 9.90 -8.99 -6.78
CA GLU A 47 10.78 -8.39 -7.75
C GLU A 47 12.01 -7.74 -7.06
N PRO A 48 13.24 -8.04 -7.51
CA PRO A 48 14.45 -7.50 -6.89
C PRO A 48 14.50 -5.97 -6.83
N SER A 49 13.96 -5.27 -7.84
CA SER A 49 13.91 -3.80 -7.88
C SER A 49 13.01 -3.23 -6.77
N VAL A 50 11.86 -3.89 -6.53
CA VAL A 50 10.89 -3.53 -5.49
C VAL A 50 11.51 -3.76 -4.12
N LEU A 51 12.06 -4.96 -3.89
CA LEU A 51 12.76 -5.30 -2.65
C LEU A 51 13.88 -4.31 -2.32
N ALA A 52 14.73 -4.01 -3.29
CA ALA A 52 15.87 -3.12 -3.08
C ALA A 52 15.44 -1.67 -2.82
N THR A 53 14.52 -1.13 -3.63
CA THR A 53 14.04 0.24 -3.44
C THR A 53 13.23 0.39 -2.16
N GLY A 54 12.45 -0.61 -1.79
CA GLY A 54 11.67 -0.59 -0.55
C GLY A 54 12.54 -0.64 0.71
N LEU A 55 13.61 -1.44 0.69
CA LEU A 55 14.60 -1.43 1.78
C LEU A 55 15.25 -0.06 1.96
N LEU A 56 15.50 0.67 0.87
CA LEU A 56 16.02 2.04 0.91
C LEU A 56 14.97 3.06 1.40
N LEU A 57 13.69 2.82 1.13
CA LEU A 57 12.61 3.71 1.53
C LEU A 57 12.25 3.61 3.00
N ILE A 58 12.49 2.46 3.64
CA ILE A 58 12.28 2.27 5.09
C ILE A 58 12.97 3.36 5.94
N PRO A 59 14.30 3.55 5.88
CA PRO A 59 14.96 4.60 6.66
C PRO A 59 14.54 6.00 6.20
N MET A 60 14.29 6.20 4.90
CA MET A 60 13.82 7.47 4.36
C MET A 60 12.45 7.86 4.93
N ALA A 61 11.53 6.91 5.07
CA ALA A 61 10.19 7.15 5.62
C ALA A 61 10.24 7.56 7.10
N VAL A 62 11.16 6.97 7.89
CA VAL A 62 11.39 7.37 9.29
C VAL A 62 11.98 8.77 9.37
N VAL A 63 12.95 9.09 8.51
CA VAL A 63 13.54 10.43 8.47
C VAL A 63 12.50 11.46 8.07
N LEU A 64 11.68 11.15 7.06
CA LEU A 64 10.57 12.01 6.64
C LEU A 64 9.55 12.23 7.75
N SER A 65 9.17 11.18 8.50
CA SER A 65 8.18 11.33 9.57
C SER A 65 8.63 12.28 10.68
N ILE A 66 9.95 12.41 10.91
CA ILE A 66 10.52 13.33 11.90
C ILE A 66 10.68 14.76 11.33
N ILE A 67 11.09 14.88 10.06
CA ILE A 67 11.40 16.19 9.45
C ILE A 67 10.15 16.93 8.96
N LEU A 68 9.09 16.21 8.57
CA LEU A 68 7.91 16.83 7.96
C LEU A 68 7.15 17.71 8.95
N PRO A 69 6.99 19.02 8.68
CA PRO A 69 6.28 19.92 9.58
C PRO A 69 4.80 19.55 9.62
N GLY A 70 4.25 19.45 10.83
CA GLY A 70 2.84 19.14 11.05
C GLY A 70 2.48 17.65 10.97
N ASN A 71 3.42 16.76 10.65
CA ASN A 71 3.18 15.32 10.69
C ASN A 71 3.08 14.82 12.14
N ARG A 72 2.06 14.00 12.44
CA ARG A 72 1.89 13.34 13.76
C ARG A 72 2.01 11.83 13.66
N VAL A 73 2.25 11.29 12.47
CA VAL A 73 2.27 9.85 12.20
C VAL A 73 3.70 9.32 12.27
N LEU A 74 3.93 8.36 13.15
CA LEU A 74 5.16 7.57 13.19
C LEU A 74 4.89 6.18 12.57
N PRO A 75 5.42 5.87 11.38
CA PRO A 75 4.99 4.73 10.59
C PRO A 75 5.56 3.38 11.05
N PHE A 76 5.89 3.18 12.33
CA PHE A 76 6.65 2.03 12.85
C PHE A 76 6.06 0.65 12.50
N VAL A 77 4.73 0.53 12.54
CA VAL A 77 4.04 -0.73 12.28
C VAL A 77 3.91 -0.99 10.77
N ASP A 78 3.90 0.06 9.96
CA ASP A 78 3.56 0.00 8.54
C ASP A 78 4.77 0.10 7.60
N LEU A 79 6.01 0.14 8.10
CA LEU A 79 7.21 0.19 7.24
C LEU A 79 7.30 -0.99 6.27
N ALA A 80 6.88 -2.18 6.71
CA ALA A 80 6.86 -3.37 5.87
C ALA A 80 5.82 -3.26 4.75
N SER A 81 4.74 -2.52 4.98
CA SER A 81 3.64 -2.33 4.04
C SER A 81 4.01 -1.38 2.89
N LEU A 82 5.08 -0.57 3.03
CA LEU A 82 5.58 0.32 1.97
C LEU A 82 5.98 -0.44 0.69
N MET A 83 6.32 -1.73 0.82
CA MET A 83 6.62 -2.60 -0.32
C MET A 83 5.44 -2.71 -1.29
N PHE A 84 4.21 -2.71 -0.77
CA PHE A 84 2.99 -2.78 -1.60
C PHE A 84 2.79 -1.49 -2.40
N LEU A 85 3.06 -0.32 -1.80
CA LEU A 85 3.00 0.96 -2.50
C LEU A 85 4.00 0.98 -3.67
N LEU A 86 5.22 0.51 -3.44
CA LEU A 86 6.22 0.42 -4.49
C LEU A 86 5.85 -0.56 -5.58
N ALA A 87 5.33 -1.74 -5.22
CA ALA A 87 4.86 -2.74 -6.17
C ALA A 87 3.86 -2.16 -7.19
N MET A 88 2.98 -1.25 -6.75
CA MET A 88 2.05 -0.57 -7.65
C MET A 88 2.72 0.47 -8.57
N VAL A 89 3.82 1.08 -8.12
CA VAL A 89 4.56 2.12 -8.87
C VAL A 89 5.55 1.50 -9.88
N THR A 90 6.04 0.29 -9.61
CA THR A 90 7.04 -0.43 -10.41
C THR A 90 6.73 -0.49 -11.91
N PRO A 91 5.50 -0.80 -12.35
CA PRO A 91 5.17 -0.87 -13.78
C PRO A 91 5.33 0.49 -14.45
N PHE A 92 4.93 1.57 -13.78
CA PHE A 92 5.03 2.94 -14.29
C PHE A 92 6.48 3.43 -14.36
N CYS A 93 7.28 3.05 -13.38
CA CYS A 93 8.70 3.39 -13.34
C CYS A 93 9.58 2.47 -14.19
N LYS A 94 8.99 1.51 -14.92
CA LYS A 94 9.70 0.52 -15.75
C LYS A 94 10.82 -0.19 -14.97
N ARG A 95 10.58 -0.54 -13.70
CA ARG A 95 11.54 -1.25 -12.83
C ARG A 95 12.85 -0.48 -12.57
N ASN A 96 12.87 0.85 -12.81
CA ASN A 96 14.02 1.70 -12.55
C ASN A 96 14.03 2.14 -11.07
N MET A 97 15.00 1.64 -10.30
CA MET A 97 15.12 1.89 -8.87
C MET A 97 15.20 3.37 -8.49
N PHE A 98 15.87 4.20 -9.29
CA PHE A 98 16.02 5.63 -9.01
C PHE A 98 14.68 6.37 -9.13
N ARG A 99 13.94 6.08 -10.21
CA ARG A 99 12.59 6.65 -10.42
C ARG A 99 11.61 6.15 -9.37
N MET A 100 11.70 4.87 -9.01
CA MET A 100 10.87 4.28 -7.96
C MET A 100 11.16 4.90 -6.60
N PHE A 101 12.43 5.17 -6.27
CA PHE A 101 12.80 5.78 -5.01
C PHE A 101 12.26 7.21 -4.89
N ILE A 102 12.43 8.05 -5.92
CA ILE A 102 11.91 9.42 -5.92
C ILE A 102 10.38 9.42 -5.83
N THR A 103 9.72 8.60 -6.64
CA THR A 103 8.25 8.53 -6.66
C THR A 103 7.72 7.99 -5.34
N GLY A 104 8.32 6.94 -4.79
CA GLY A 104 7.96 6.38 -3.49
C GLY A 104 8.18 7.37 -2.34
N THR A 105 9.25 8.16 -2.39
CA THR A 105 9.51 9.23 -1.41
C THR A 105 8.39 10.26 -1.42
N LEU A 106 8.00 10.74 -2.61
CA LEU A 106 6.89 11.69 -2.78
C LEU A 106 5.56 11.11 -2.27
N ILE A 107 5.28 9.84 -2.59
CA ILE A 107 4.07 9.16 -2.14
C ILE A 107 4.04 9.05 -0.61
N VAL A 108 5.16 8.65 0.01
CA VAL A 108 5.26 8.56 1.47
C VAL A 108 5.03 9.93 2.12
N THR A 109 5.60 11.00 1.56
CA THR A 109 5.36 12.36 2.04
C THR A 109 3.87 12.72 2.01
N CYS A 110 3.19 12.47 0.90
CA CYS A 110 1.74 12.74 0.80
C CYS A 110 0.93 11.90 1.78
N ILE A 111 1.26 10.61 1.91
CA ILE A 111 0.56 9.68 2.80
C ILE A 111 0.72 10.06 4.27
N LEU A 112 1.88 10.57 4.70
CA LEU A 112 2.08 11.02 6.08
C LEU A 112 1.17 12.22 6.43
N TYR A 113 1.00 13.15 5.48
CA TYR A 113 0.05 14.26 5.65
C TYR A 113 -1.40 13.78 5.70
N VAL A 114 -1.80 12.92 4.75
CA VAL A 114 -3.15 12.35 4.72
C VAL A 114 -3.42 11.52 5.98
N GLY A 115 -2.46 10.70 6.41
CA GLY A 115 -2.57 9.90 7.62
C GLY A 115 -2.72 10.75 8.89
N THR A 116 -2.08 11.93 8.93
CA THR A 116 -2.22 12.90 10.04
C THR A 116 -3.61 13.55 10.04
N ASP A 117 -4.23 13.73 8.88
CA ASP A 117 -5.54 14.36 8.78
C ASP A 117 -6.70 13.38 9.03
N ILE A 118 -6.59 12.11 8.59
CA ILE A 118 -7.61 11.08 8.83
C ILE A 118 -7.48 10.42 10.22
N SER A 119 -6.40 10.67 10.96
CA SER A 119 -6.14 10.03 12.26
C SER A 119 -7.31 10.20 13.25
N GLN A 120 -7.99 11.34 13.24
CA GLN A 120 -9.12 11.60 14.11
C GLN A 120 -10.33 10.71 13.80
N GLU A 121 -10.67 10.57 12.51
CA GLU A 121 -11.79 9.73 12.07
C GLU A 121 -11.49 8.24 12.29
N TYR A 122 -10.25 7.81 12.06
CA TYR A 122 -9.82 6.46 12.39
C TYR A 122 -9.92 6.16 13.89
N THR A 123 -9.53 7.11 14.73
CA THR A 123 -9.60 6.96 16.19
C THR A 123 -11.06 6.89 16.66
N LYS A 124 -11.94 7.76 16.14
CA LYS A 124 -13.39 7.70 16.43
C LYS A 124 -13.99 6.36 16.02
N ALA A 125 -13.64 5.87 14.83
CA ALA A 125 -14.10 4.57 14.32
C ALA A 125 -13.62 3.40 15.20
N ALA A 126 -12.38 3.45 15.69
CA ALA A 126 -11.81 2.43 16.58
C ALA A 126 -12.55 2.40 17.93
N VAL A 127 -12.80 3.58 18.53
CA VAL A 127 -13.56 3.70 19.79
C VAL A 127 -14.99 3.18 19.62
N ASN A 128 -15.70 3.57 18.54
CA ASN A 128 -17.04 3.09 18.24
C ASN A 128 -17.09 1.57 18.04
N SER A 129 -16.02 1.00 17.51
CA SER A 129 -15.87 -0.45 17.27
C SER A 129 -15.34 -1.22 18.49
N HIS A 130 -15.19 -0.56 19.65
CA HIS A 130 -14.68 -1.15 20.89
C HIS A 130 -13.26 -1.75 20.76
N ILE A 131 -12.43 -1.18 19.87
CA ILE A 131 -11.03 -1.58 19.72
C ILE A 131 -10.21 -0.85 20.80
N PRO A 132 -9.45 -1.57 21.65
CA PRO A 132 -8.65 -0.94 22.69
C PRO A 132 -7.55 -0.10 22.06
N VAL A 133 -7.53 1.20 22.38
CA VAL A 133 -6.44 2.10 22.02
C VAL A 133 -5.29 1.89 23.01
N PRO A 134 -4.07 1.52 22.55
CA PRO A 134 -2.94 1.29 23.44
C PRO A 134 -2.57 2.54 24.26
N GLU A 135 -2.20 2.35 25.53
CA GLU A 135 -1.76 3.43 26.40
C GLU A 135 -0.51 4.13 25.81
N GLY A 136 -0.55 5.46 25.70
CA GLY A 136 0.53 6.27 25.13
C GLY A 136 0.37 6.65 23.66
N MET A 137 -0.67 6.16 22.96
CA MET A 137 -1.03 6.61 21.61
C MET A 137 -2.16 7.64 21.65
N ALA A 138 -1.91 8.83 21.08
CA ALA A 138 -2.90 9.91 21.04
C ALA A 138 -4.00 9.64 19.98
N GLU A 139 -3.60 9.20 18.79
CA GLU A 139 -4.49 8.92 17.67
C GLU A 139 -3.99 7.68 16.91
N ILE A 140 -4.91 6.93 16.31
CA ILE A 140 -4.61 5.78 15.45
C ILE A 140 -4.86 6.19 14.00
N THR A 141 -3.96 5.78 13.10
CA THR A 141 -4.15 5.94 11.66
C THR A 141 -3.56 4.73 10.94
N ASN A 142 -3.82 4.64 9.64
CA ASN A 142 -3.19 3.69 8.74
C ASN A 142 -2.47 4.51 7.66
N ILE A 143 -1.33 4.05 7.15
CA ILE A 143 -0.66 4.69 6.01
C ILE A 143 -0.82 3.89 4.71
N VAL A 144 -1.04 2.57 4.80
CA VAL A 144 -1.29 1.68 3.66
C VAL A 144 -2.71 1.11 3.77
N GLY A 145 -3.70 1.95 3.49
CA GLY A 145 -5.12 1.59 3.55
C GLY A 145 -5.94 2.22 2.43
N GLY A 146 -7.12 1.68 2.17
CA GLY A 146 -8.02 2.21 1.14
C GLY A 146 -8.39 3.68 1.40
N ALA A 147 -8.58 4.06 2.66
CA ALA A 147 -8.92 5.43 3.05
C ALA A 147 -7.77 6.42 2.90
N THR A 148 -6.51 5.97 2.90
CA THR A 148 -5.33 6.85 2.77
C THR A 148 -4.87 7.04 1.33
N THR A 149 -5.55 6.40 0.39
CA THR A 149 -5.42 6.74 -1.03
C THR A 149 -6.04 8.12 -1.31
N PRO A 150 -5.62 8.85 -2.35
CA PRO A 150 -6.23 10.14 -2.69
C PRO A 150 -7.75 10.05 -2.87
N VAL A 151 -8.25 8.94 -3.44
CA VAL A 151 -9.68 8.70 -3.63
C VAL A 151 -10.37 8.42 -2.29
N GLY A 152 -9.76 7.59 -1.44
CA GLY A 152 -10.27 7.31 -0.10
C GLY A 152 -10.33 8.54 0.78
N TRP A 153 -9.28 9.36 0.75
CA TRP A 153 -9.22 10.60 1.52
C TRP A 153 -10.30 11.58 1.08
N LEU A 154 -10.48 11.76 -0.24
CA LEU A 154 -11.57 12.57 -0.78
C LEU A 154 -12.94 12.02 -0.38
N ALA A 155 -13.13 10.70 -0.38
CA ALA A 155 -14.39 10.08 0.06
C ALA A 155 -14.65 10.33 1.56
N VAL A 156 -13.62 10.24 2.40
CA VAL A 156 -13.73 10.57 3.84
C VAL A 156 -14.08 12.04 4.02
N LYS A 157 -13.39 12.96 3.33
CA LYS A 157 -13.70 14.40 3.39
C LYS A 157 -15.08 14.75 2.88
N PHE A 158 -15.55 14.05 1.84
CA PHE A 158 -16.92 14.19 1.38
C PHE A 158 -17.90 13.70 2.46
N GLY A 159 -17.64 12.56 3.11
CA GLY A 159 -18.43 12.05 4.22
C GLY A 159 -18.47 13.01 5.43
N GLU A 160 -17.33 13.59 5.80
CA GLU A 160 -17.23 14.63 6.83
C GLU A 160 -18.12 15.84 6.51
N PHE A 161 -18.23 16.22 5.23
CA PHE A 161 -19.07 17.34 4.81
C PHE A 161 -20.57 17.10 5.06
N PHE A 162 -21.03 15.85 4.95
CA PHE A 162 -22.44 15.49 5.23
C PHE A 162 -22.70 15.28 6.72
N SER A 163 -21.73 14.78 7.48
CA SER A 163 -21.88 14.64 8.94
C SER A 163 -21.73 15.97 9.69
N ALA A 164 -21.16 17.00 9.06
CA ALA A 164 -21.06 18.36 9.59
C ALA A 164 -22.29 19.24 9.32
N THR A 165 -23.29 18.76 8.59
CA THR A 165 -24.60 19.42 8.48
C THR A 165 -25.46 19.05 9.71
N PRO A 166 -25.98 20.04 10.46
CA PRO A 166 -26.70 19.82 11.73
C PRO A 166 -28.01 19.05 11.57
#